data_AF-A0A933QX82-F1
#
_entry.id   AF-A0A933QX82-F1
#
_cell.length_a   1.000
_cell.length_b   1.000
_cell.length_c   1.000
_cell.angle_alpha   90.00
_cell.angle_beta   90.00
_cell.angle_gamma   90.00
#
_symmetry.space_group_name_H-M   'P 1'
#
loop_
_entity.id
_entity.type
_entity.pdbx_description
1 polymer ?
#
loop_
_entity_poly.entity_id
_entity_poly.type
_entity_poly.pdbx_seq_one_letter_code
_entity_poly.pdbx_strand_id
1 'polypeptide(L)'
;MEEHLELWLAFIACFILAAAYAIYAFFGAPSGGNSFGHFIGIVGMSLMLVTETVYTLRKRVRWFHWVGSLRIWLSFHIFTGIVGPFLVLLHSAFAVGGLAGFALLMTGVVVLSGFIGRYIYTSVPHTRAGVEVSRDELASRAAVLQAELERWVAQRPAVAQALAVNAAAPKADDWVGLLTRSWQDYAYRQRVHSVLRTLERSERARFGQLEQVLRRHRQLERQIASLGLVQRWMGIWRLVHVPLGATLFTAAFIHVIAALFFKGFGF
;
A
#
# COMPACT_ATOMS: atom_id res chain seq x y z
N MET A 1 2.35 -1.37 18.23
CA MET A 1 1.32 -0.40 18.67
C MET A 1 1.45 0.95 17.97
N GLU A 2 1.98 1.05 16.74
CA GLU A 2 2.09 2.37 16.05
C GLU A 2 1.87 2.27 14.52
N GLU A 3 1.00 1.38 14.02
CA GLU A 3 0.70 1.37 12.57
C GLU A 3 -0.24 2.50 12.12
N HIS A 4 -0.65 3.37 13.05
CA HIS A 4 -1.64 4.42 12.80
C HIS A 4 -1.27 5.78 13.44
N LEU A 5 -0.09 5.93 14.03
CA LEU A 5 0.27 7.16 14.74
C LEU A 5 0.26 8.36 13.79
N GLU A 6 0.80 8.22 12.58
CA GLU A 6 0.82 9.28 11.58
C GLU A 6 -0.59 9.73 11.15
N LEU A 7 -1.55 8.81 11.09
CA LEU A 7 -2.95 9.14 10.76
C LEU A 7 -3.62 9.90 11.90
N TRP A 8 -3.40 9.46 13.15
CA TRP A 8 -3.92 10.18 14.32
C TRP A 8 -3.34 11.59 14.41
N LEU A 9 -2.03 11.74 14.19
CA LEU A 9 -1.38 13.04 14.16
C LEU A 9 -1.92 13.93 13.04
N ALA A 10 -2.08 13.39 11.82
CA ALA A 10 -2.67 14.14 10.71
C ALA A 10 -4.13 14.53 10.99
N PHE A 11 -4.93 13.63 11.57
CA PHE A 11 -6.31 13.90 11.94
C PHE A 11 -6.42 15.00 13.00
N ILE A 12 -5.62 14.92 14.07
CA ILE A 12 -5.57 15.94 15.12
C ILE A 12 -5.12 17.28 14.52
N ALA A 13 -4.10 17.29 13.68
CA ALA A 13 -3.63 18.50 13.01
C ALA A 13 -4.73 19.12 12.14
N CYS A 14 -5.40 18.33 11.29
CA CYS A 14 -6.52 18.80 10.48
C CYS A 14 -7.68 19.29 11.34
N PHE A 15 -7.99 18.63 12.45
CA PHE A 15 -9.06 19.05 13.37
C PHE A 15 -8.73 20.42 14.01
N ILE A 16 -7.50 20.59 14.51
CA ILE A 16 -7.04 21.86 15.08
C ILE A 16 -7.07 22.97 14.02
N LEU A 17 -6.59 22.69 12.81
CA LEU A 17 -6.62 23.63 11.69
C LEU A 17 -8.05 23.99 11.28
N ALA A 18 -8.97 23.03 11.25
CA ALA A 18 -10.39 23.28 10.98
C ALA A 18 -11.01 24.17 12.06
N ALA A 19 -10.74 23.89 13.34
CA ALA A 19 -11.25 24.68 14.45
C ALA A 19 -10.71 26.12 14.39
N ALA A 20 -9.41 26.29 14.16
CA ALA A 20 -8.78 27.60 13.99
C ALA A 20 -9.38 28.37 12.80
N TYR A 21 -9.58 27.68 11.67
CA TYR A 21 -10.19 28.26 10.48
C TYR A 21 -11.66 28.65 10.72
N ALA A 22 -12.44 27.82 11.42
CA ALA A 22 -13.82 28.11 11.77
C ALA A 22 -13.94 29.32 12.70
N ILE A 23 -13.05 29.45 13.69
CA ILE A 23 -12.96 30.63 14.54
C ILE A 23 -12.64 31.87 13.69
N TYR A 24 -11.64 31.79 12.82
CA TYR A 24 -11.31 32.89 11.90
C TYR A 24 -12.50 33.28 11.00
N ALA A 25 -13.20 32.29 10.45
CA ALA A 25 -14.38 32.46 9.60
C ALA A 25 -15.58 33.04 10.36
N PHE A 26 -15.64 32.89 11.68
CA PHE A 26 -16.66 33.51 12.50
C PHE A 26 -16.44 35.02 12.66
N PHE A 27 -15.18 35.47 12.68
CA PHE A 27 -14.81 36.88 12.87
C PHE A 27 -14.47 37.61 11.56
N GLY A 28 -14.48 36.95 10.41
CA GLY A 28 -14.12 37.55 9.12
C GLY A 28 -14.65 36.76 7.93
N ALA A 29 -14.34 37.22 6.72
CA ALA A 29 -14.68 36.53 5.47
C ALA A 29 -13.44 35.85 4.89
N PRO A 30 -13.28 34.52 5.04
CA PRO A 30 -12.16 33.81 4.45
C PRO A 30 -12.23 33.85 2.93
N SER A 31 -11.10 34.14 2.29
CA SER A 31 -10.97 34.02 0.84
C SER A 31 -9.52 33.69 0.48
N GLY A 32 -9.33 32.97 -0.62
CA GLY A 32 -7.98 32.65 -1.11
C GLY A 32 -7.16 33.89 -1.52
N GLY A 33 -7.82 35.03 -1.78
CA GLY A 33 -7.18 36.27 -2.16
C GLY A 33 -6.68 37.14 -0.99
N ASN A 34 -7.13 36.86 0.24
CA ASN A 34 -6.71 37.62 1.42
C ASN A 34 -5.34 37.12 1.94
N SER A 35 -4.67 37.91 2.79
CA SER A 35 -3.30 37.60 3.27
C SER A 35 -3.23 36.26 4.03
N PHE A 36 -4.27 35.93 4.80
CA PHE A 36 -4.34 34.67 5.55
C PHE A 36 -4.51 33.47 4.62
N GLY A 37 -5.43 33.57 3.66
CA GLY A 37 -5.65 32.60 2.60
C GLY A 37 -4.35 32.31 1.83
N HIS A 38 -3.64 33.35 1.39
CA HIS A 38 -2.34 33.16 0.73
C HIS A 38 -1.31 32.46 1.61
N PHE A 39 -1.21 32.82 2.90
CA PHE A 39 -0.28 32.17 3.83
C PHE A 39 -0.57 30.67 3.95
N ILE A 40 -1.82 30.28 4.22
CA ILE A 40 -2.18 28.86 4.34
C ILE A 40 -2.04 28.12 3.00
N GLY A 41 -2.28 28.80 1.87
CA GLY A 41 -2.05 28.25 0.52
C GLY A 41 -0.57 27.97 0.25
N ILE A 42 0.33 28.89 0.61
CA ILE A 42 1.79 28.72 0.48
C ILE A 42 2.26 27.56 1.37
N VAL A 43 1.82 27.51 2.63
CA VAL A 43 2.18 26.42 3.54
C VAL A 43 1.65 25.08 3.00
N GLY A 44 0.39 25.03 2.57
CA GLY A 44 -0.22 23.83 2.00
C GLY A 44 0.50 23.32 0.75
N MET A 45 0.78 24.22 -0.21
CA MET A 45 1.55 23.90 -1.41
C MET A 45 2.98 23.44 -1.09
N SER A 46 3.64 24.06 -0.11
CA SER A 46 4.98 23.66 0.32
C SER A 46 4.98 22.25 0.92
N LEU A 47 4.00 21.92 1.76
CA LEU A 47 3.85 20.58 2.32
C LEU A 47 3.57 19.54 1.23
N MET A 48 2.71 19.86 0.26
CA MET A 48 2.45 19.00 -0.89
C MET A 48 3.74 18.78 -1.71
N LEU A 49 4.49 19.84 -2.00
CA LEU A 49 5.74 19.75 -2.76
C LEU A 49 6.79 18.90 -2.02
N VAL A 50 6.90 19.06 -0.71
CA VAL A 50 7.76 18.24 0.15
C VAL A 50 7.36 16.76 0.07
N THR A 51 6.06 16.46 0.04
CA THR A 51 5.52 15.10 -0.06
C THR A 51 6.03 14.37 -1.32
N GLU A 52 6.02 15.05 -2.47
CA GLU A 52 6.50 14.48 -3.74
C GLU A 52 8.03 14.46 -3.87
N THR A 53 8.67 15.57 -3.49
CA THR A 53 10.11 15.77 -3.74
C THR A 53 10.97 15.01 -2.76
N VAL A 54 10.69 15.09 -1.46
CA VAL A 54 11.60 14.59 -0.42
C VAL A 54 11.62 13.05 -0.39
N TYR A 55 10.49 12.40 -0.63
CA TYR A 55 10.45 10.94 -0.76
C TYR A 55 11.23 10.45 -1.99
N THR A 56 11.01 11.08 -3.14
CA THR A 56 11.71 10.74 -4.39
C THR A 56 13.20 11.01 -4.30
N LEU A 57 13.59 12.14 -3.69
CA LEU A 57 14.97 12.56 -3.53
C LEU A 57 15.72 11.62 -2.59
N ARG A 58 15.12 11.22 -1.46
CA ARG A 58 15.70 10.20 -0.56
C ARG A 58 15.90 8.86 -1.25
N LYS A 59 15.00 8.46 -2.15
CA LYS A 59 15.11 7.18 -2.87
C LYS A 59 16.18 7.19 -3.96
N ARG A 60 16.49 8.35 -4.55
CA ARG A 60 17.45 8.49 -5.66
C ARG A 60 18.83 8.94 -5.22
N VAL A 61 18.94 9.73 -4.16
CA VAL A 61 20.19 10.34 -3.71
C VAL A 61 20.83 9.45 -2.64
N ARG A 62 21.90 8.75 -3.04
CA ARG A 62 22.65 7.84 -2.15
C ARG A 62 23.13 8.48 -0.86
N TRP A 63 23.34 9.80 -0.81
CA TRP A 63 23.83 10.50 0.39
C TRP A 63 22.82 10.53 1.55
N PHE A 64 21.52 10.50 1.26
CA PHE A 64 20.45 10.58 2.28
C PHE A 64 20.13 9.25 2.99
N HIS A 65 20.89 8.18 2.75
CA HIS A 65 20.65 6.88 3.41
C HIS A 65 20.87 6.92 4.93
N TRP A 66 21.62 7.89 5.45
CA TRP A 66 21.85 8.13 6.88
C TRP A 66 20.70 8.86 7.58
N VAL A 67 19.81 9.51 6.84
CA VAL A 67 18.75 10.33 7.41
C VAL A 67 17.49 9.49 7.56
N GLY A 68 17.27 8.91 8.73
CA GLY A 68 16.00 8.28 9.13
C GLY A 68 15.64 6.96 8.42
N SER A 69 14.83 6.14 9.11
CA SER A 69 14.34 4.87 8.55
C SER A 69 13.29 5.10 7.44
N LEU A 70 13.15 4.16 6.51
CA LEU A 70 12.14 4.23 5.44
C LEU A 70 10.72 4.40 6.00
N ARG A 71 10.44 3.79 7.16
CA ARG A 71 9.16 3.91 7.87
C ARG A 71 8.86 5.35 8.27
N ILE A 72 9.84 6.09 8.82
CA ILE A 72 9.67 7.50 9.22
C ILE A 72 9.35 8.37 8.00
N TRP A 73 10.04 8.15 6.88
CA TRP A 73 9.77 8.89 5.64
C TRP A 73 8.38 8.62 5.08
N LEU A 74 7.92 7.37 5.14
CA LEU A 74 6.56 7.02 4.73
C LEU A 74 5.52 7.68 5.66
N SER A 75 5.73 7.63 6.97
CA SER A 75 4.88 8.33 7.95
C SER A 75 4.84 9.84 7.70
N PHE A 76 5.99 10.45 7.42
CA PHE A 76 6.08 11.87 7.08
C PHE A 76 5.35 12.19 5.76
N HIS A 77 5.54 11.39 4.70
CA HIS A 77 4.84 11.53 3.42
C HIS A 77 3.32 11.43 3.59
N ILE A 78 2.83 10.48 4.40
CA ILE A 78 1.39 10.36 4.70
C ILE A 78 0.90 11.60 5.45
N PHE A 79 1.65 12.07 6.44
CA PHE A 79 1.27 13.25 7.22
C PHE A 79 1.19 14.51 6.34
N THR A 80 2.26 14.83 5.60
CA THR A 80 2.29 16.02 4.73
C THR A 80 1.33 15.90 3.55
N GLY A 81 1.12 14.67 3.05
CA GLY A 81 0.16 14.35 1.99
C GLY A 81 -1.31 14.40 2.42
N ILE A 82 -1.60 14.57 3.72
CA ILE A 82 -2.95 14.84 4.23
C ILE A 82 -3.08 16.31 4.63
N VAL A 83 -2.15 16.81 5.46
CA VAL A 83 -2.21 18.18 6.00
C VAL A 83 -2.03 19.24 4.91
N GLY A 84 -1.12 19.02 3.96
CA GLY A 84 -0.89 19.95 2.85
C GLY A 84 -2.15 20.16 1.99
N PRO A 85 -2.74 19.09 1.42
CA PRO A 85 -4.01 19.16 0.71
C PRO A 85 -5.15 19.78 1.51
N PHE A 86 -5.22 19.49 2.82
CA PHE A 86 -6.23 20.09 3.69
C PHE A 86 -6.08 21.62 3.79
N LEU A 87 -4.86 22.13 3.93
CA LEU A 87 -4.60 23.57 3.90
C LEU A 87 -4.93 24.21 2.54
N VAL A 88 -4.70 23.50 1.43
CA VAL A 88 -5.09 23.97 0.08
C VAL A 88 -6.62 24.01 -0.08
N LEU A 89 -7.35 23.07 0.50
CA LEU A 89 -8.81 23.11 0.56
C LEU A 89 -9.31 24.33 1.36
N LEU A 90 -8.69 24.61 2.51
CA LEU A 90 -9.03 25.80 3.30
C LEU A 90 -8.65 27.10 2.57
N HIS A 91 -7.53 27.13 1.84
CA HIS A 91 -7.11 28.24 1.00
C HIS A 91 -8.18 28.61 -0.04
N SER A 92 -8.83 27.63 -0.66
CA SER A 92 -9.85 27.90 -1.67
C SER A 92 -11.14 28.50 -1.09
N ALA A 93 -11.29 28.52 0.24
CA ALA A 93 -12.54 28.87 0.92
C ALA A 93 -13.75 28.12 0.36
N PHE A 94 -13.54 26.86 -0.06
CA PHE A 94 -14.54 26.01 -0.72
C PHE A 94 -15.07 26.54 -2.06
N ALA A 95 -14.44 27.56 -2.64
CA ALA A 95 -14.74 28.04 -3.98
C ALA A 95 -14.15 27.07 -5.01
N VAL A 96 -14.99 26.60 -5.93
CA VAL A 96 -14.61 25.70 -7.01
C VAL A 96 -14.88 26.39 -8.34
N GLY A 97 -13.82 26.70 -9.09
CA GLY A 97 -13.96 27.35 -10.40
C GLY A 97 -12.66 27.42 -11.19
N GLY A 98 -12.78 27.31 -12.51
CA GLY A 98 -11.65 27.40 -13.45
C GLY A 98 -10.50 26.45 -13.11
N LEU A 99 -9.27 26.93 -13.36
CA LEU A 99 -8.05 26.15 -13.11
C LEU A 99 -7.84 25.82 -11.62
N ALA A 100 -8.23 26.72 -10.71
CA ALA A 100 -8.13 26.50 -9.27
C ALA A 100 -9.03 25.35 -8.81
N GLY A 101 -10.28 25.31 -9.30
CA GLY A 101 -11.21 24.21 -9.04
C GLY A 101 -10.71 22.88 -9.60
N PHE A 102 -10.11 22.88 -10.79
CA PHE A 102 -9.48 21.68 -11.36
C PHE A 102 -8.30 21.18 -10.50
N ALA A 103 -7.42 22.07 -10.05
CA ALA A 103 -6.33 21.72 -9.15
C ALA A 103 -6.84 21.16 -7.81
N LEU A 104 -7.91 21.74 -7.26
CA LEU A 104 -8.55 21.23 -6.04
C LEU A 104 -9.16 19.84 -6.24
N LEU A 105 -9.82 19.59 -7.37
CA LEU A 105 -10.36 18.28 -7.72
C LEU A 105 -9.24 17.24 -7.84
N MET A 106 -8.16 17.56 -8.57
CA MET A 106 -7.00 16.68 -8.71
C MET A 106 -6.31 16.42 -7.37
N THR A 107 -6.28 17.41 -6.47
CA THR A 107 -5.81 17.24 -5.10
C THR A 107 -6.60 16.15 -4.38
N GLY A 108 -7.93 16.21 -4.44
CA GLY A 108 -8.81 15.17 -3.88
C GLY A 108 -8.55 13.79 -4.48
N VAL A 109 -8.43 13.69 -5.81
CA VAL A 109 -8.15 12.44 -6.52
C VAL A 109 -6.80 11.83 -6.09
N VAL A 110 -5.74 12.66 -6.00
CA VAL A 110 -4.41 12.22 -5.56
C VAL A 110 -4.46 11.72 -4.11
N VAL A 111 -5.09 12.46 -3.19
CA VAL A 111 -5.25 12.06 -1.78
C VAL A 111 -5.98 10.72 -1.67
N LEU A 112 -7.13 10.56 -2.36
CA LEU A 112 -7.90 9.30 -2.36
C LEU A 112 -7.06 8.14 -2.92
N SER A 113 -6.33 8.37 -4.02
CA SER A 113 -5.44 7.34 -4.56
C SER A 113 -4.29 6.99 -3.62
N GLY A 114 -3.81 7.94 -2.80
CA GLY A 114 -2.81 7.71 -1.75
C GLY A 114 -3.34 6.75 -0.66
N PHE A 115 -4.59 6.92 -0.23
CA PHE A 115 -5.24 6.00 0.70
C PHE A 115 -5.36 4.58 0.12
N ILE A 116 -5.70 4.46 -1.17
CA ILE A 116 -5.71 3.15 -1.87
C ILE A 116 -4.32 2.51 -1.83
N GLY A 117 -3.25 3.29 -2.09
CA GLY A 117 -1.87 2.80 -2.01
C GLY A 117 -1.50 2.30 -0.62
N ARG A 118 -1.89 3.04 0.44
CA ARG A 118 -1.67 2.63 1.83
C ARG A 118 -2.44 1.35 2.19
N TYR A 119 -3.68 1.22 1.73
CA TYR A 119 -4.47 0.01 1.93
C TYR A 119 -3.81 -1.21 1.27
N ILE A 120 -3.34 -1.07 0.03
CA ILE A 120 -2.61 -2.13 -0.68
C ILE A 120 -1.31 -2.48 0.08
N TYR A 121 -0.54 -1.48 0.52
CA TYR A 121 0.71 -1.71 1.25
C TYR A 121 0.52 -2.43 2.59
N THR A 122 -0.49 -2.04 3.36
CA THR A 122 -0.80 -2.64 4.67
C THR A 122 -1.48 -4.00 4.58
N SER A 123 -1.96 -4.39 3.39
CA SER A 123 -2.56 -5.71 3.16
C SER A 123 -1.53 -6.87 3.15
N VAL A 124 -0.23 -6.57 3.11
CA VAL A 124 0.83 -7.59 3.22
C VAL A 124 0.96 -8.04 4.68
N PRO A 125 0.82 -9.34 4.98
CA PRO A 125 1.10 -9.86 6.31
C PRO A 125 2.59 -9.72 6.60
N HIS A 126 2.96 -8.77 7.46
CA HIS A 126 4.30 -8.72 8.02
C HIS A 126 4.49 -9.96 8.89
N THR A 127 5.39 -10.86 8.51
CA THR A 127 5.79 -11.91 9.45
C THR A 127 6.46 -11.24 10.64
N ARG A 128 6.15 -11.71 11.85
CA ARG A 128 6.54 -11.12 13.15
C ARG A 128 8.05 -10.85 13.33
N ALA A 129 8.89 -11.27 12.38
CA ALA A 129 10.33 -11.06 12.35
C ALA A 129 10.77 -9.70 11.77
N GLY A 130 9.87 -8.87 11.21
CA GLY A 130 10.19 -7.50 10.81
C GLY A 130 11.20 -7.37 9.65
N VAL A 131 11.64 -8.48 9.06
CA VAL A 131 12.45 -8.51 7.85
C VAL A 131 11.49 -8.61 6.67
N GLU A 132 11.63 -7.71 5.69
CA GLU A 132 11.11 -7.93 4.33
C GLU A 132 11.75 -9.23 3.82
N VAL A 133 11.13 -10.37 4.09
CA VAL A 133 11.59 -11.63 3.54
C VAL A 133 11.44 -11.49 2.03
N SER A 134 12.57 -11.49 1.32
CA SER A 134 12.55 -11.35 -0.12
C SER A 134 11.69 -12.45 -0.72
N ARG A 135 10.89 -12.11 -1.74
CA ARG A 135 10.14 -13.10 -2.53
C ARG A 135 11.07 -14.23 -2.98
N ASP A 136 12.31 -13.90 -3.32
CA ASP A 136 13.33 -14.85 -3.77
C ASP A 136 13.77 -15.80 -2.64
N GLU A 137 13.82 -15.31 -1.41
CA GLU A 137 14.14 -16.14 -0.24
C GLU A 137 12.97 -17.09 0.10
N LEU A 138 11.72 -16.62 -0.01
CA LEU A 138 10.56 -17.51 0.15
C LEU A 138 10.49 -18.54 -0.98
N ALA A 139 10.78 -18.13 -2.21
CA ALA A 139 10.81 -19.01 -3.38
C ALA A 139 11.90 -20.08 -3.26
N SER A 140 13.09 -19.73 -2.76
CA SER A 140 14.16 -20.70 -2.53
C SER A 140 13.80 -21.69 -1.43
N ARG A 141 13.22 -21.22 -0.31
CA ARG A 141 12.70 -22.10 0.75
C ARG A 141 11.60 -23.04 0.24
N ALA A 142 10.68 -22.55 -0.59
CA ALA A 142 9.65 -23.36 -1.21
C ALA A 142 10.27 -24.43 -2.14
N ALA A 143 11.24 -24.05 -2.97
CA ALA A 143 11.96 -24.97 -3.85
C ALA A 143 12.69 -26.09 -3.09
N VAL A 144 13.30 -25.78 -1.94
CA VAL A 144 13.95 -26.79 -1.09
C VAL A 144 12.92 -27.80 -0.56
N LEU A 145 11.79 -27.33 -0.04
CA LEU A 145 10.72 -28.22 0.45
C LEU A 145 10.07 -29.02 -0.68
N GLN A 146 9.94 -28.44 -1.87
CA GLN A 146 9.45 -29.13 -3.06
C GLN A 146 10.39 -30.28 -3.45
N ALA A 147 11.71 -30.05 -3.48
CA ALA A 147 12.69 -31.08 -3.76
C ALA A 147 12.71 -32.20 -2.68
N GLU A 148 12.49 -31.86 -1.41
CA GLU A 148 12.31 -32.84 -0.34
C GLU A 148 11.06 -33.69 -0.56
N LEU A 149 9.95 -33.05 -0.96
CA LEU A 149 8.70 -33.72 -1.30
C LEU A 149 8.91 -34.70 -2.45
N GLU A 150 9.56 -34.26 -3.53
CA GLU A 150 9.85 -35.08 -4.72
C GLU A 150 10.68 -36.31 -4.36
N ARG A 151 11.70 -36.17 -3.50
CA ARG A 151 12.49 -37.32 -3.00
C ARG A 151 11.64 -38.29 -2.19
N TRP A 152 10.78 -37.79 -1.30
CA TRP A 152 9.90 -38.63 -0.48
C TRP A 152 8.86 -39.37 -1.32
N VAL A 153 8.34 -38.69 -2.35
CA VAL A 153 7.35 -39.16 -3.31
C VAL A 153 7.95 -40.18 -4.29
N ALA A 154 9.18 -39.96 -4.77
CA ALA A 154 9.90 -40.88 -5.65
C ALA A 154 10.12 -42.26 -5.01
N GLN A 155 10.25 -42.30 -3.68
CA GLN A 155 10.35 -43.55 -2.93
C GLN A 155 9.00 -44.25 -2.72
N ARG A 156 7.87 -43.61 -3.07
CA ARG A 156 6.50 -44.10 -2.79
C ARG A 156 5.49 -43.75 -3.91
N PRO A 157 5.51 -44.45 -5.06
CA PRO A 157 4.68 -44.13 -6.23
C PRO A 157 3.16 -44.19 -5.97
N ALA A 158 2.69 -45.01 -5.02
CA ALA A 158 1.26 -45.07 -4.66
C ALA A 158 0.79 -43.79 -3.94
N VAL A 159 1.60 -43.24 -3.05
CA VAL A 159 1.33 -41.95 -2.38
C VAL A 159 1.53 -40.79 -3.36
N ALA A 160 2.51 -40.92 -4.26
CA ALA A 160 2.76 -39.99 -5.36
C ALA A 160 1.53 -39.79 -6.23
N GLN A 161 0.93 -40.87 -6.74
CA GLN A 161 -0.24 -40.80 -7.59
C GLN A 161 -1.45 -40.21 -6.84
N ALA A 162 -1.65 -40.59 -5.57
CA ALA A 162 -2.74 -40.04 -4.76
C ALA A 162 -2.62 -38.51 -4.54
N LEU A 163 -1.39 -37.99 -4.40
CA LEU A 163 -1.11 -36.56 -4.21
C LEU A 163 -1.03 -35.79 -5.54
N ALA A 164 -0.44 -36.36 -6.59
CA ALA A 164 -0.21 -35.73 -7.90
C ALA A 164 -1.50 -35.55 -8.70
N VAL A 165 -2.43 -36.49 -8.63
CA VAL A 165 -3.75 -36.41 -9.32
C VAL A 165 -4.60 -35.25 -8.77
N ASN A 166 -4.25 -34.69 -7.60
CA ASN A 166 -5.09 -33.73 -6.89
C ASN A 166 -4.38 -32.40 -6.55
N ALA A 167 -3.14 -32.21 -7.01
CA ALA A 167 -2.36 -31.00 -6.86
C ALA A 167 -2.66 -29.98 -7.98
N ALA A 168 -3.90 -29.51 -8.06
CA ALA A 168 -4.18 -28.32 -8.84
C ALA A 168 -3.60 -27.12 -8.08
N ALA A 169 -2.43 -26.64 -8.52
CA ALA A 169 -1.87 -25.40 -8.00
C ALA A 169 -2.82 -24.23 -8.34
N PRO A 170 -3.18 -23.38 -7.38
CA PRO A 170 -3.93 -22.17 -7.69
C PRO A 170 -3.08 -21.31 -8.64
N LYS A 171 -3.69 -20.85 -9.74
CA LYS A 171 -3.01 -19.98 -10.70
C LYS A 171 -2.61 -18.67 -10.01
N ALA A 172 -1.41 -18.19 -10.31
CA ALA A 172 -0.79 -17.03 -9.66
C ALA A 172 -1.57 -15.71 -9.78
N ASP A 173 -2.55 -15.64 -10.68
CA ASP A 173 -3.34 -14.44 -10.99
C ASP A 173 -4.79 -14.47 -10.44
N ASP A 174 -5.14 -15.47 -9.62
CA ASP A 174 -6.54 -15.74 -9.29
C ASP A 174 -7.03 -15.02 -8.02
N TRP A 175 -7.60 -13.83 -8.20
CA TRP A 175 -8.31 -13.06 -7.17
C TRP A 175 -9.50 -13.84 -6.59
N VAL A 176 -10.13 -14.69 -7.41
CA VAL A 176 -11.23 -15.58 -7.00
C VAL A 176 -10.68 -16.71 -6.12
N GLY A 177 -9.45 -17.14 -6.37
CA GLY A 177 -8.67 -18.03 -5.51
C GLY A 177 -8.41 -17.47 -4.10
N LEU A 178 -8.28 -16.14 -3.97
CA LEU A 178 -8.17 -15.47 -2.66
C LEU A 178 -9.49 -15.47 -1.89
N LEU A 179 -10.63 -15.34 -2.57
CA LEU A 179 -11.96 -15.37 -1.96
C LEU A 179 -12.43 -16.80 -1.65
N THR A 180 -12.05 -17.77 -2.48
CA THR A 180 -12.34 -19.20 -2.28
C THR A 180 -11.31 -19.91 -1.39
N ARG A 181 -10.36 -19.15 -0.80
CA ARG A 181 -9.26 -19.60 0.09
C ARG A 181 -9.68 -20.60 1.14
N SER A 182 -10.72 -20.27 1.92
CA SER A 182 -11.20 -21.08 3.03
C SER A 182 -11.79 -22.40 2.56
N TRP A 183 -12.43 -22.40 1.39
CA TRP A 183 -13.04 -23.59 0.82
C TRP A 183 -12.00 -24.52 0.18
N GLN A 184 -11.02 -23.97 -0.53
CA GLN A 184 -9.90 -24.74 -1.09
C GLN A 184 -9.06 -25.40 0.01
N ASP A 185 -8.85 -24.71 1.13
CA ASP A 185 -8.13 -25.25 2.28
C ASP A 185 -8.89 -26.36 2.99
N TYR A 186 -10.19 -26.18 3.20
CA TYR A 186 -11.03 -27.20 3.77
C TYR A 186 -11.08 -28.44 2.88
N ALA A 187 -11.30 -28.24 1.57
CA ALA A 187 -11.37 -29.33 0.61
C ALA A 187 -10.02 -30.07 0.50
N TYR A 188 -8.88 -29.37 0.58
CA TYR A 188 -7.58 -30.02 0.59
C TYR A 188 -7.34 -30.82 1.87
N ARG A 189 -7.68 -30.28 3.04
CA ARG A 189 -7.52 -31.01 4.33
C ARG A 189 -8.34 -32.29 4.32
N GLN A 190 -9.59 -32.21 3.87
CA GLN A 190 -10.46 -33.38 3.72
C GLN A 190 -9.85 -34.40 2.73
N ARG A 191 -9.24 -33.95 1.63
CA ARG A 191 -8.55 -34.80 0.65
C ARG A 191 -7.29 -35.49 1.20
N VAL A 192 -6.44 -34.78 1.94
CA VAL A 192 -5.29 -35.42 2.59
C VAL A 192 -5.74 -36.42 3.65
N HIS A 193 -6.81 -36.08 4.37
CA HIS A 193 -7.38 -36.97 5.37
C HIS A 193 -8.04 -38.22 4.78
N SER A 194 -8.55 -38.17 3.54
CA SER A 194 -9.06 -39.35 2.83
C SER A 194 -7.94 -40.26 2.34
N VAL A 195 -6.81 -39.70 1.86
CA VAL A 195 -5.62 -40.49 1.48
C VAL A 195 -4.98 -41.14 2.72
N LEU A 196 -4.98 -40.46 3.86
CA LEU A 196 -4.54 -41.03 5.14
C LEU A 196 -5.33 -42.28 5.57
N ARG A 197 -6.62 -42.35 5.21
CA ARG A 197 -7.48 -43.48 5.55
C ARG A 197 -7.16 -44.72 4.72
N THR A 198 -6.64 -44.56 3.51
CA THR A 198 -6.28 -45.67 2.61
C THR A 198 -4.89 -46.24 2.90
N LEU A 199 -4.07 -45.58 3.72
CA LEU A 199 -2.72 -46.03 4.05
C LEU A 199 -2.69 -46.99 5.26
N GLU A 200 -1.68 -47.87 5.26
CA GLU A 200 -1.42 -48.84 6.31
C GLU A 200 -1.00 -48.16 7.63
N ARG A 201 -1.21 -48.81 8.79
CA ARG A 201 -0.89 -48.22 10.11
C ARG A 201 0.60 -47.86 10.27
N SER A 202 1.49 -48.62 9.64
CA SER A 202 2.95 -48.39 9.60
C SER A 202 3.33 -47.11 8.85
N GLU A 203 2.58 -46.76 7.79
CA GLU A 203 2.80 -45.57 6.97
C GLU A 203 2.18 -44.32 7.58
N ARG A 204 1.07 -44.44 8.34
CA ARG A 204 0.40 -43.30 9.01
C ARG A 204 1.30 -42.55 9.99
N ALA A 205 2.13 -43.25 10.77
CA ALA A 205 3.06 -42.61 11.72
C ALA A 205 4.11 -41.73 11.01
N ARG A 206 4.56 -42.15 9.82
CA ARG A 206 5.52 -41.41 8.99
C ARG A 206 4.85 -40.30 8.18
N PHE A 207 3.54 -40.42 7.93
CA PHE A 207 2.75 -39.42 7.22
C PHE A 207 2.58 -38.11 8.01
N GLY A 208 2.65 -38.14 9.34
CA GLY A 208 2.60 -36.92 10.16
C GLY A 208 3.72 -35.92 9.84
N GLN A 209 4.92 -36.42 9.51
CA GLN A 209 6.04 -35.59 9.07
C GLN A 209 5.79 -35.01 7.66
N LEU A 210 5.28 -35.84 6.73
CA LEU A 210 4.91 -35.38 5.39
C LEU A 210 3.82 -34.31 5.42
N GLU A 211 2.80 -34.50 6.27
CA GLU A 211 1.74 -33.52 6.46
C GLU A 211 2.29 -32.17 6.93
N GLN A 212 3.27 -32.19 7.84
CA GLN A 212 3.93 -30.97 8.30
C GLN A 212 4.70 -30.26 7.18
N VAL A 213 5.44 -31.02 6.35
CA VAL A 213 6.17 -30.48 5.19
C VAL A 213 5.19 -29.90 4.15
N LEU A 214 4.11 -30.63 3.82
CA LEU A 214 3.05 -30.17 2.90
C LEU A 214 2.37 -28.88 3.39
N ARG A 215 2.06 -28.79 4.68
CA ARG A 215 1.48 -27.58 5.29
C ARG A 215 2.45 -26.40 5.20
N ARG A 216 3.74 -26.62 5.48
CA ARG A 216 4.79 -25.58 5.37
C ARG A 216 5.00 -25.13 3.93
N HIS A 217 5.09 -26.06 2.97
CA HIS A 217 5.23 -25.74 1.55
C HIS A 217 4.09 -24.85 1.06
N ARG A 218 2.83 -25.23 1.34
CA ARG A 218 1.68 -24.39 0.96
C ARG A 218 1.62 -23.05 1.69
N GLN A 219 2.07 -22.98 2.94
CA GLN A 219 2.15 -21.69 3.62
C GLN A 219 3.13 -20.75 2.90
N LEU A 220 4.28 -21.26 2.45
CA LEU A 220 5.26 -20.48 1.68
C LEU A 220 4.71 -20.07 0.31
N GLU A 221 4.10 -20.99 -0.44
CA GLU A 221 3.47 -20.66 -1.73
C GLU A 221 2.41 -19.56 -1.60
N ARG A 222 1.59 -19.60 -0.54
CA ARG A 222 0.61 -18.56 -0.27
C ARG A 222 1.25 -17.22 0.03
N GLN A 223 2.33 -17.21 0.82
CA GLN A 223 3.07 -15.99 1.10
C GLN A 223 3.64 -15.42 -0.19
N ILE A 224 4.28 -16.24 -1.03
CA ILE A 224 4.81 -15.83 -2.34
C ILE A 224 3.70 -15.26 -3.25
N ALA A 225 2.56 -15.96 -3.37
CA ALA A 225 1.45 -15.52 -4.20
C ALA A 225 0.87 -14.19 -3.70
N SER A 226 0.66 -14.05 -2.39
CA SER A 226 0.16 -12.80 -1.80
C SER A 226 1.13 -11.63 -1.96
N LEU A 227 2.43 -11.87 -1.87
CA LEU A 227 3.46 -10.86 -2.09
C LEU A 227 3.52 -10.44 -3.55
N GLY A 228 3.47 -11.40 -4.48
CA GLY A 228 3.43 -11.12 -5.93
C GLY A 228 2.21 -10.28 -6.30
N LEU A 229 1.07 -10.57 -5.68
CA LEU A 229 -0.17 -9.82 -5.81
C LEU A 229 0.00 -8.34 -5.45
N VAL A 230 0.52 -8.10 -4.25
CA VAL A 230 0.70 -6.75 -3.73
C VAL A 230 1.78 -6.02 -4.52
N GLN A 231 2.88 -6.67 -4.89
CA GLN A 231 3.92 -6.08 -5.73
C GLN A 231 3.36 -5.63 -7.09
N ARG A 232 2.50 -6.44 -7.71
CA ARG A 232 1.82 -6.11 -8.98
C ARG A 232 0.88 -4.92 -8.81
N TRP A 233 0.00 -4.95 -7.82
CA TRP A 233 -0.92 -3.83 -7.54
C TRP A 233 -0.18 -2.55 -7.18
N MET A 234 0.88 -2.64 -6.38
CA MET A 234 1.73 -1.49 -6.08
C MET A 234 2.43 -0.95 -7.33
N GLY A 235 2.77 -1.81 -8.30
CA GLY A 235 3.26 -1.40 -9.61
C GLY A 235 2.22 -0.58 -10.39
N ILE A 236 1.00 -1.11 -10.51
CA ILE A 236 -0.12 -0.44 -11.19
C ILE A 236 -0.48 0.87 -10.48
N TRP A 237 -0.58 0.85 -9.15
CA TRP A 237 -0.86 2.03 -8.35
C TRP A 237 0.16 3.14 -8.58
N ARG A 238 1.48 2.83 -8.57
CA ARG A 238 2.52 3.82 -8.88
C ARG A 238 2.38 4.38 -10.29
N LEU A 239 2.03 3.55 -11.26
CA LEU A 239 1.82 3.97 -12.65
C LEU A 239 0.69 4.98 -12.79
N VAL A 240 -0.33 4.93 -11.92
CA VAL A 240 -1.47 5.85 -11.93
C VAL A 240 -1.24 7.06 -11.00
N HIS A 241 -0.78 6.82 -9.77
CA HIS A 241 -0.63 7.86 -8.75
C HIS A 241 0.40 8.93 -9.12
N VAL A 242 1.54 8.54 -9.69
CA VAL A 242 2.61 9.49 -10.02
C VAL A 242 2.20 10.47 -11.14
N PRO A 243 1.60 10.03 -12.27
CA PRO A 243 1.06 10.96 -13.25
C PRO A 243 -0.02 11.89 -12.71
N LEU A 244 -0.92 11.38 -11.84
CA LEU A 244 -1.93 12.22 -11.20
C LEU A 244 -1.30 13.35 -10.38
N GLY A 245 -0.26 13.04 -9.60
CA GLY A 245 0.54 14.05 -8.90
C GLY A 245 1.16 15.05 -9.87
N ALA A 246 1.81 14.59 -10.94
CA ALA A 246 2.42 15.47 -11.93
C ALA A 246 1.41 16.43 -12.59
N THR A 247 0.21 15.94 -12.95
CA THR A 247 -0.87 16.76 -13.49
C THR A 247 -1.35 17.79 -12.48
N LEU A 248 -1.55 17.38 -11.23
CA LEU A 248 -1.92 18.27 -10.13
C LEU A 248 -0.91 19.40 -9.95
N PHE A 249 0.38 19.09 -9.83
CA PHE A 249 1.42 20.11 -9.63
C PHE A 249 1.54 21.04 -10.83
N THR A 250 1.40 20.51 -12.05
CA THR A 250 1.38 21.35 -13.27
C THR A 250 0.23 22.36 -13.22
N ALA A 251 -0.98 21.90 -12.91
CA ALA A 251 -2.13 22.80 -12.78
C ALA A 251 -1.96 23.81 -11.63
N ALA A 252 -1.43 23.37 -10.48
CA ALA A 252 -1.16 24.23 -9.34
C ALA A 252 -0.12 25.31 -9.64
N PHE A 253 0.96 24.98 -10.36
CA PHE A 253 1.96 25.97 -10.78
C PHE A 253 1.37 27.00 -11.74
N ILE A 254 0.61 26.55 -12.75
CA ILE A 254 -0.07 27.47 -13.68
C ILE A 254 -1.04 28.37 -12.90
N HIS A 255 -1.78 27.83 -11.93
CA HIS A 255 -2.67 28.60 -11.08
C HIS A 255 -1.92 29.67 -10.27
N VAL A 256 -0.81 29.32 -9.63
CA VAL A 256 0.02 30.27 -8.86
C VAL A 256 0.60 31.36 -9.77
N ILE A 257 1.15 30.99 -10.93
CA ILE A 257 1.71 31.95 -11.90
C ILE A 257 0.61 32.89 -12.41
N ALA A 258 -0.55 32.36 -12.80
CA ALA A 258 -1.68 33.16 -13.24
C ALA A 258 -2.15 34.11 -12.13
N ALA A 259 -2.28 33.63 -10.89
CA ALA A 259 -2.66 34.45 -9.75
C ALA A 259 -1.65 35.59 -9.50
N LEU A 260 -0.34 35.32 -9.59
CA LEU A 260 0.69 36.34 -9.45
C LEU A 260 0.68 37.35 -10.60
N PHE A 261 0.47 36.88 -11.84
CA PHE A 261 0.37 37.74 -13.01
C PHE A 261 -0.84 38.67 -12.90
N PHE A 262 -2.05 38.15 -12.74
CA PHE A 262 -3.26 38.97 -12.67
C PHE A 262 -3.31 39.88 -11.42
N LYS A 263 -2.76 39.43 -10.29
CA LYS A 263 -2.65 40.28 -9.08
C LYS A 263 -1.57 41.35 -9.22
N GLY A 264 -0.50 41.08 -9.97
CA GLY A 264 0.56 42.05 -10.28
C GLY A 264 0.13 43.13 -11.28
N PHE A 265 -0.89 42.88 -12.09
CA PHE A 265 -1.44 43.82 -13.08
C PHE A 265 -2.65 44.63 -12.60
N GLY A 266 -3.01 44.58 -11.31
CA GLY A 266 -3.91 45.55 -10.69
C GLY A 266 -5.31 45.62 -11.32
N PHE A 267 -6.12 44.58 -11.09
CA PHE A 267 -7.58 44.68 -11.04
C PHE A 267 -8.08 44.18 -9.69
#